data_AF-A0A8S1S3I7-F1
#
_entry.id   AF-A0A8S1S3I7-F1
#
_cell.length_a   1.000
_cell.length_b   1.000
_cell.length_c   1.000
_cell.angle_alpha   90.00
_cell.angle_beta   90.00
_cell.angle_gamma   90.00
#
_symmetry.space_group_name_H-M   'P 1'
#
loop_
_entity.id
_entity.type
_entity.pdbx_description
1 polymer ?
#
loop_
_entity_poly.entity_id
_entity_poly.type
_entity_poly.pdbx_seq_one_letter_code
_entity_poly.pdbx_strand_id
1 'polypeptide(L)'
;MRRNRIGTKAEFLWAWDVEDISQMNGPLAVQEYIQELIRADSSNIKQIITPPPEVDIHVWQYEHLRQFILELNLLVTQLKGLCTAQTCPKMKATEDWLYLCAAHKKAQECSAIDYMIHNLDQSTSILTNIKTYPSRVSINPQNATNNFAFIVRRLYRLFSHTYFNHKEIFEDFENEMFLCTRFTEFALKFELMSPKLITIPKEALKL
;
A
#
# COMPACT_ATOMS: atom_id res chain seq x y z
N MET A 1 -3.78 -30.25 4.02
CA MET A 1 -4.39 -29.49 2.89
C MET A 1 -5.14 -28.31 3.47
N ARG A 2 -4.64 -27.08 3.28
CA ARG A 2 -5.33 -25.84 3.65
C ARG A 2 -6.51 -25.63 2.72
N ARG A 3 -7.72 -25.95 3.18
CA ARG A 3 -8.95 -25.86 2.37
C ARG A 3 -10.14 -25.49 3.23
N ASN A 4 -10.91 -24.51 2.77
CA ASN A 4 -12.20 -24.20 3.36
C ASN A 4 -13.17 -25.33 3.02
N ARG A 5 -13.81 -25.91 4.02
CA ARG A 5 -14.78 -26.98 3.81
C ARG A 5 -16.08 -26.37 3.29
N ILE A 6 -16.87 -27.15 2.57
CA ILE A 6 -18.22 -26.72 2.16
C ILE A 6 -19.00 -26.43 3.45
N GLY A 7 -19.62 -25.24 3.52
CA GLY A 7 -20.33 -24.79 4.72
C GLY A 7 -19.47 -24.12 5.79
N THR A 8 -18.17 -23.86 5.55
CA THR A 8 -17.36 -23.02 6.43
C THR A 8 -17.98 -21.61 6.50
N LYS A 9 -18.32 -21.18 7.72
CA LYS A 9 -18.82 -19.81 7.96
C LYS A 9 -17.77 -18.77 7.58
N ALA A 10 -18.22 -17.58 7.20
CA ALA A 10 -17.34 -16.47 6.84
C ALA A 10 -16.27 -16.19 7.90
N GLU A 11 -16.64 -16.22 9.18
CA GLU A 11 -15.73 -16.01 10.32
C GLU A 11 -14.59 -17.04 10.44
N PHE A 12 -14.72 -18.21 9.81
CA PHE A 12 -13.72 -19.28 9.82
C PHE A 12 -13.07 -19.50 8.45
N LEU A 13 -13.39 -18.67 7.45
CA LEU A 13 -12.73 -18.78 6.15
C LEU A 13 -11.25 -18.48 6.31
N TRP A 14 -10.43 -19.39 5.78
CA TRP A 14 -8.98 -19.30 5.78
C TRP A 14 -8.32 -19.33 7.16
N ALA A 15 -9.01 -19.63 8.26
CA ALA A 15 -8.52 -19.59 9.65
C ALA A 15 -7.43 -20.64 10.01
N TRP A 16 -6.44 -20.81 9.15
CA TRP A 16 -5.23 -21.60 9.33
C TRP A 16 -4.13 -20.74 9.92
N ASP A 17 -3.25 -21.37 10.71
CA ASP A 17 -2.03 -20.76 11.24
C ASP A 17 -1.13 -20.29 10.10
N VAL A 18 -0.35 -19.23 10.36
CA VAL A 18 0.65 -18.69 9.44
C VAL A 18 1.71 -19.76 9.14
N GLU A 19 2.01 -20.01 7.87
CA GLU A 19 3.09 -20.95 7.51
C GLU A 19 4.46 -20.34 7.78
N ASP A 20 5.43 -21.20 8.09
CA ASP A 20 6.83 -20.81 7.98
C ASP A 20 7.16 -20.59 6.49
N ILE A 21 7.71 -19.42 6.17
CA ILE A 21 8.04 -19.04 4.79
C ILE A 21 9.02 -20.01 4.13
N SER A 22 9.85 -20.71 4.91
CA SER A 22 10.76 -21.75 4.40
C SER A 22 10.04 -22.95 3.79
N GLN A 23 8.77 -23.16 4.13
CA GLN A 23 7.92 -24.23 3.60
C GLN A 23 7.10 -23.76 2.38
N MET A 24 6.98 -22.44 2.19
CA MET A 24 6.27 -21.85 1.07
C MET A 24 7.10 -21.95 -0.21
N ASN A 25 6.46 -22.40 -1.30
CA ASN A 25 7.13 -22.65 -2.56
C ASN A 25 6.50 -21.84 -3.69
N GLY A 26 7.34 -21.35 -4.61
CA GLY A 26 6.89 -20.69 -5.83
C GLY A 26 7.01 -19.17 -5.82
N PRO A 27 6.69 -18.51 -6.95
CA PRO A 27 6.97 -17.10 -7.16
C PRO A 27 6.08 -16.13 -6.36
N LEU A 28 5.08 -16.64 -5.63
CA LEU A 28 4.15 -15.86 -4.82
C LEU A 28 4.32 -16.08 -3.32
N ALA A 29 5.28 -16.91 -2.88
CA ALA A 29 5.46 -17.27 -1.48
C ALA A 29 5.56 -16.05 -0.55
N VAL A 30 6.33 -15.03 -0.95
CA VAL A 30 6.48 -13.78 -0.16
C VAL A 30 5.15 -13.00 -0.10
N GLN A 31 4.42 -12.94 -1.21
CA GLN A 31 3.11 -12.28 -1.26
C GLN A 31 2.10 -12.99 -0.34
N GLU A 32 2.05 -14.32 -0.41
CA GLU A 32 1.18 -15.17 0.39
C GLU A 32 1.52 -15.04 1.88
N TYR A 33 2.80 -15.05 2.24
CA TYR A 33 3.25 -14.87 3.61
C TYR A 33 2.84 -13.51 4.19
N ILE A 34 3.02 -12.42 3.44
CA ILE A 34 2.57 -11.09 3.86
C ILE A 34 1.06 -11.08 4.09
N GLN A 35 0.28 -11.68 3.20
CA GLN A 35 -1.18 -11.77 3.32
C GLN A 35 -1.62 -12.62 4.52
N GLU A 36 -0.90 -13.70 4.83
CA GLU A 36 -1.15 -14.51 6.03
C GLU A 36 -0.86 -13.73 7.32
N LEU A 37 0.24 -12.97 7.38
CA LEU A 37 0.55 -12.12 8.52
C LEU A 37 -0.51 -11.04 8.75
N ILE A 38 -0.89 -10.33 7.69
CA ILE A 38 -1.92 -9.27 7.76
C ILE A 38 -3.26 -9.85 8.24
N ARG A 39 -3.63 -11.03 7.75
CA ARG A 39 -4.89 -11.69 8.10
C ARG A 39 -4.89 -12.26 9.50
N ALA A 40 -3.73 -12.73 9.99
CA ALA A 40 -3.60 -13.24 11.35
C ALA A 40 -3.74 -12.12 12.39
N ASP A 41 -3.04 -11.00 12.17
CA ASP A 41 -3.15 -9.81 13.01
C ASP A 41 -2.67 -8.56 12.26
N SER A 42 -3.60 -7.78 11.72
CA SER A 42 -3.31 -6.54 10.98
C SER A 42 -2.69 -5.45 11.86
N SER A 43 -2.89 -5.52 13.18
CA SER A 43 -2.35 -4.57 14.15
C SER A 43 -0.89 -4.85 14.52
N ASN A 44 -0.39 -6.07 14.27
CA ASN A 44 1.01 -6.43 14.50
C ASN A 44 1.93 -5.96 13.36
N ILE A 45 1.98 -4.64 13.18
CA ILE A 45 2.72 -3.97 12.10
C ILE A 45 4.19 -4.37 12.11
N LYS A 46 4.82 -4.42 13.30
CA LYS A 46 6.23 -4.75 13.45
C LYS A 46 6.55 -6.13 12.89
N GLN A 47 5.69 -7.12 13.12
CA GLN A 47 5.84 -8.45 12.53
C GLN A 47 5.65 -8.38 11.02
N ILE A 48 4.57 -7.75 10.54
CA ILE A 48 4.21 -7.69 9.12
C ILE A 48 5.30 -7.04 8.25
N ILE A 49 5.99 -6.01 8.74
CA ILE A 49 7.01 -5.29 7.95
C ILE A 49 8.44 -5.82 8.18
N THR A 50 8.63 -6.85 9.01
CA THR A 50 9.95 -7.42 9.28
C THR A 50 10.24 -8.55 8.29
N PRO A 51 11.25 -8.40 7.43
CA PRO A 51 11.59 -9.45 6.48
C PRO A 51 12.13 -10.67 7.23
N PRO A 52 11.70 -11.89 6.87
CA PRO A 52 12.36 -13.11 7.32
C PRO A 52 13.83 -13.14 6.86
N PRO A 53 14.74 -13.77 7.61
CA PRO A 53 16.17 -13.81 7.30
C PRO A 53 16.51 -14.37 5.90
N GLU A 54 15.66 -15.25 5.38
CA GLU A 54 15.86 -15.97 4.12
C GLU A 54 15.37 -15.17 2.90
N VAL A 55 14.65 -14.06 3.11
CA VAL A 55 14.03 -13.28 2.03
C VAL A 55 14.89 -12.07 1.68
N ASP A 56 15.18 -11.91 0.38
CA ASP A 56 15.81 -10.70 -0.12
C ASP A 56 14.98 -9.45 0.18
N ILE A 57 15.64 -8.42 0.70
CA ILE A 57 14.99 -7.17 1.14
C ILE A 57 14.25 -6.45 0.01
N HIS A 58 14.75 -6.52 -1.24
CA HIS A 58 14.10 -5.85 -2.36
C HIS A 58 12.89 -6.65 -2.84
N VAL A 59 12.92 -7.98 -2.79
CA VAL A 59 11.74 -8.84 -2.99
C VAL A 59 10.67 -8.54 -1.94
N TRP A 60 11.07 -8.44 -0.67
CA TRP A 60 10.17 -8.09 0.43
C TRP A 60 9.50 -6.73 0.22
N GLN A 61 10.30 -5.71 -0.11
CA GLN A 61 9.79 -4.37 -0.41
C GLN A 61 8.87 -4.37 -1.63
N TYR A 62 9.25 -5.07 -2.69
CA TYR A 62 8.47 -5.19 -3.91
C TYR A 62 7.07 -5.75 -3.66
N GLU A 63 6.97 -6.87 -2.94
CA GLU A 63 5.68 -7.50 -2.65
C GLU A 63 4.84 -6.68 -1.66
N HIS A 64 5.46 -6.00 -0.68
CA HIS A 64 4.76 -5.02 0.17
C HIS A 64 4.16 -3.88 -0.64
N LEU A 65 4.89 -3.30 -1.60
CA LEU A 65 4.35 -2.24 -2.46
C LEU A 65 3.16 -2.71 -3.30
N ARG A 66 3.20 -3.94 -3.80
CA ARG A 66 2.07 -4.55 -4.50
C ARG A 66 0.87 -4.73 -3.57
N GLN A 67 1.10 -5.20 -2.35
CA GLN A 67 0.06 -5.36 -1.34
C GLN A 67 -0.57 -4.01 -0.95
N PHE A 68 0.23 -2.97 -0.70
CA PHE A 68 -0.27 -1.62 -0.41
C PHE A 68 -1.14 -1.06 -1.54
N ILE A 69 -0.78 -1.28 -2.80
CA ILE A 69 -1.60 -0.87 -3.95
C ILE A 69 -2.94 -1.60 -3.95
N LEU A 70 -2.96 -2.90 -3.67
CA LEU A 70 -4.20 -3.67 -3.57
C LEU A 70 -5.13 -3.11 -2.48
N GLU A 71 -4.60 -2.82 -1.31
CA GLU A 71 -5.39 -2.30 -0.18
C GLU A 71 -5.80 -0.83 -0.39
N LEU A 72 -4.96 0.00 -1.01
CA LEU A 72 -5.32 1.37 -1.39
C LEU A 72 -6.45 1.41 -2.45
N ASN A 73 -6.57 0.40 -3.31
CA ASN A 73 -7.72 0.28 -4.21
C ASN A 73 -9.03 0.07 -3.44
N LEU A 74 -9.00 -0.57 -2.26
CA LEU A 74 -10.17 -0.69 -1.39
C LEU A 74 -10.54 0.68 -0.82
N LEU A 75 -9.57 1.46 -0.34
CA LEU A 75 -9.78 2.82 0.13
C LEU A 75 -10.39 3.72 -0.96
N VAL A 76 -9.83 3.68 -2.18
CA VAL A 76 -10.38 4.44 -3.32
C VAL A 76 -11.81 4.02 -3.63
N THR A 77 -12.14 2.74 -3.46
CA THR A 77 -13.50 2.23 -3.65
C THR A 77 -14.46 2.77 -2.59
N GLN A 78 -14.05 2.86 -1.32
CA GLN A 78 -14.85 3.49 -0.26
C GLN A 78 -15.06 4.99 -0.47
N LEU A 79 -14.09 5.67 -1.11
CA LEU A 79 -14.19 7.09 -1.44
C LEU A 79 -15.10 7.39 -2.64
N LYS A 80 -15.39 6.41 -3.50
CA LYS A 80 -16.23 6.64 -4.68
C LYS A 80 -17.63 7.07 -4.27
N GLY A 81 -18.10 8.17 -4.87
CA GLY A 81 -19.39 8.80 -4.56
C GLY A 81 -19.29 9.91 -3.51
N LEU A 82 -18.25 9.92 -2.68
CA LEU A 82 -17.99 10.95 -1.66
C LEU A 82 -16.90 11.92 -2.12
N CYS A 83 -15.77 11.39 -2.58
CA CYS A 83 -14.73 12.14 -3.28
C CYS A 83 -15.06 12.21 -4.77
N THR A 84 -15.41 13.41 -5.25
CA THR A 84 -15.82 13.65 -6.64
C THR A 84 -15.12 14.87 -7.21
N ALA A 85 -15.24 15.09 -8.52
CA ALA A 85 -14.74 16.31 -9.16
C ALA A 85 -15.43 17.59 -8.63
N GLN A 86 -16.59 17.48 -8.00
CA GLN A 86 -17.29 18.60 -7.39
C GLN A 86 -16.82 18.86 -5.96
N THR A 87 -16.65 17.82 -5.14
CA THR A 87 -16.23 17.96 -3.74
C THR A 87 -14.72 18.20 -3.63
N CYS A 88 -13.92 17.52 -4.45
CA CYS A 88 -12.47 17.61 -4.48
C CYS A 88 -11.96 17.81 -5.92
N PRO A 89 -12.19 19.00 -6.51
CA PRO A 89 -11.83 19.30 -7.90
C PRO A 89 -10.33 19.27 -8.17
N LYS A 90 -9.50 19.35 -7.12
CA LYS A 90 -8.05 19.34 -7.20
C LYS A 90 -7.46 18.42 -6.13
N MET A 91 -6.40 17.69 -6.48
CA MET A 91 -5.65 16.88 -5.52
C MET A 91 -4.80 17.76 -4.58
N LYS A 92 -5.30 17.97 -3.36
CA LYS A 92 -4.61 18.69 -2.28
C LYS A 92 -4.68 17.89 -0.98
N ALA A 93 -3.65 17.99 -0.15
CA ALA A 93 -3.67 17.46 1.22
C ALA A 93 -4.03 18.58 2.21
N THR A 94 -3.31 19.70 2.16
CA THR A 94 -3.62 20.94 2.89
C THR A 94 -3.88 22.07 1.90
N GLU A 95 -4.29 23.26 2.37
CA GLU A 95 -4.54 24.39 1.47
C GLU A 95 -3.28 24.88 0.73
N ASP A 96 -2.11 24.64 1.31
CA ASP A 96 -0.83 25.18 0.82
C ASP A 96 -0.19 24.38 -0.32
N TRP A 97 -0.65 23.14 -0.58
CA TRP A 97 0.03 22.24 -1.51
C TRP A 97 -0.92 21.57 -2.52
N LEU A 98 -0.72 21.89 -3.79
CA LEU A 98 -1.38 21.27 -4.93
C LEU A 98 -0.49 20.19 -5.56
N TYR A 99 -1.01 18.97 -5.71
CA TYR A 99 -0.32 17.88 -6.37
C TYR A 99 -0.72 17.78 -7.85
N LEU A 100 0.25 17.97 -8.74
CA LEU A 100 0.08 17.79 -10.18
C LEU A 100 0.23 16.31 -10.57
N CYS A 101 -0.63 15.85 -11.48
CA CYS A 101 -0.65 14.48 -11.95
C CYS A 101 0.35 14.27 -13.10
N ALA A 102 1.30 13.34 -12.90
CA ALA A 102 2.34 12.98 -13.86
C ALA A 102 1.95 11.82 -14.79
N ALA A 103 0.69 11.33 -14.74
CA ALA A 103 0.21 10.30 -15.66
C ALA A 103 -0.05 10.84 -17.08
N HIS A 104 -0.06 12.17 -17.24
CA HIS A 104 -0.30 12.85 -18.50
C HIS A 104 1.01 13.29 -19.17
N LYS A 105 0.98 13.52 -20.49
CA LYS A 105 2.14 13.99 -21.27
C LYS A 105 2.80 15.24 -20.67
N LYS A 106 1.98 16.15 -20.14
CA LYS A 106 2.41 17.31 -19.35
C LYS A 106 1.70 17.23 -18.00
N ALA A 107 2.45 17.45 -16.92
CA ALA A 107 1.86 17.45 -15.58
C ALA A 107 0.72 18.47 -15.51
N GLN A 108 -0.45 18.03 -15.04
CA GLN A 108 -1.67 18.83 -15.00
C GLN A 108 -2.48 18.56 -13.72
N GLU A 109 -3.46 19.41 -13.47
CA GLU A 109 -4.41 19.24 -12.38
C GLU A 109 -5.40 18.10 -12.70
N CYS A 110 -5.74 17.32 -11.68
CA CYS A 110 -6.83 16.36 -11.73
C CYS A 110 -7.69 16.53 -10.48
N SER A 111 -8.95 16.10 -10.56
CA SER A 111 -9.74 15.85 -9.35
C SER A 111 -8.99 14.89 -8.43
N ALA A 112 -9.24 14.98 -7.13
CA ALA A 112 -8.53 14.14 -6.19
C ALA A 112 -8.77 12.65 -6.49
N ILE A 113 -10.00 12.24 -6.73
CA ILE A 113 -10.32 10.84 -7.05
C ILE A 113 -9.61 10.36 -8.33
N ASP A 114 -9.60 11.17 -9.40
CA ASP A 114 -8.90 10.81 -10.64
C ASP A 114 -7.39 10.74 -10.42
N TYR A 115 -6.83 11.66 -9.64
CA TYR A 115 -5.41 11.63 -9.27
C TYR A 115 -5.05 10.32 -8.56
N MET A 116 -5.86 9.90 -7.57
CA MET A 116 -5.64 8.68 -6.80
C MET A 116 -5.65 7.45 -7.72
N ILE A 117 -6.64 7.35 -8.62
CA ILE A 117 -6.76 6.28 -9.61
C ILE A 117 -5.54 6.27 -10.55
N HIS A 118 -5.23 7.40 -11.18
CA HIS A 118 -4.07 7.51 -12.06
C HIS A 118 -2.76 7.16 -11.35
N ASN A 119 -2.65 7.48 -10.06
CA ASN A 119 -1.47 7.14 -9.30
C ASN A 119 -1.35 5.63 -9.03
N LEU A 120 -2.44 4.97 -8.67
CA LEU A 120 -2.48 3.51 -8.46
C LEU A 120 -2.19 2.75 -9.76
N ASP A 121 -2.78 3.20 -10.88
CA ASP A 121 -2.54 2.60 -12.20
C ASP A 121 -1.08 2.73 -12.61
N GLN A 122 -0.48 3.91 -12.43
CA GLN A 122 0.91 4.14 -12.78
C GLN A 122 1.87 3.34 -11.89
N SER A 123 1.61 3.28 -10.58
CA SER A 123 2.40 2.46 -9.65
C SER A 123 2.31 0.98 -10.00
N THR A 124 1.11 0.49 -10.31
CA THR A 124 0.88 -0.89 -10.78
C THR A 124 1.67 -1.15 -12.06
N SER A 125 1.54 -0.28 -13.06
CA SER A 125 2.23 -0.42 -14.34
C SER A 125 3.74 -0.46 -14.20
N ILE A 126 4.32 0.29 -13.25
CA ILE A 126 5.77 0.24 -12.96
C ILE A 126 6.14 -1.13 -12.38
N LEU A 127 5.43 -1.59 -11.35
CA LEU A 127 5.74 -2.85 -10.67
C LEU A 127 5.48 -4.09 -11.53
N THR A 128 4.54 -4.03 -12.47
CA THR A 128 4.24 -5.13 -13.39
C THR A 128 5.02 -5.07 -14.71
N ASN A 129 5.90 -4.09 -14.88
CA ASN A 129 6.69 -3.96 -16.11
C ASN A 129 7.76 -5.07 -16.17
N ILE A 130 7.56 -6.05 -17.06
CA ILE A 130 8.45 -7.20 -17.26
C ILE A 130 9.89 -6.79 -17.62
N LYS A 131 10.08 -5.63 -18.28
CA LYS A 131 11.43 -5.14 -18.60
C LYS A 131 12.18 -4.66 -17.36
N THR A 132 11.47 -4.10 -16.39
CA THR A 132 12.04 -3.56 -15.15
C THR A 132 12.13 -4.63 -14.05
N TYR A 133 11.10 -5.49 -13.98
CA TYR A 133 10.94 -6.58 -13.02
C TYR A 133 10.61 -7.89 -13.76
N PRO A 134 11.60 -8.54 -14.38
CA PRO A 134 11.41 -9.78 -15.13
C PRO A 134 11.08 -10.99 -14.25
N SER A 135 11.38 -10.90 -12.95
CA SER A 135 11.13 -11.93 -11.95
C SER A 135 10.54 -11.29 -10.70
N ARG A 136 9.71 -12.05 -9.96
CA ARG A 136 9.23 -11.66 -8.63
C ARG A 136 10.11 -12.15 -7.49
N VAL A 137 10.95 -13.15 -7.75
CA VAL A 137 11.85 -13.74 -6.75
C VAL A 137 13.26 -13.16 -6.83
N SER A 138 13.51 -12.25 -7.77
CA SER A 138 14.79 -11.58 -7.93
C SER A 138 14.55 -10.16 -8.44
N ILE A 139 14.86 -9.18 -7.60
CA ILE A 139 14.65 -7.76 -7.88
C ILE A 139 16.01 -7.09 -8.06
N ASN A 140 16.19 -6.33 -9.14
CA ASN A 140 17.40 -5.55 -9.36
C ASN A 140 17.42 -4.35 -8.38
N PRO A 141 18.44 -4.24 -7.50
CA PRO A 141 18.53 -3.18 -6.50
C PRO A 141 18.49 -1.76 -7.10
N GLN A 142 19.11 -1.56 -8.27
CA GLN A 142 19.15 -0.24 -8.92
C GLN A 142 17.75 0.23 -9.33
N ASN A 143 16.92 -0.69 -9.80
CA ASN A 143 15.52 -0.40 -10.14
C ASN A 143 14.68 -0.22 -8.87
N ALA A 144 14.94 -1.01 -7.83
CA ALA A 144 14.25 -0.94 -6.55
C ALA A 144 14.38 0.44 -5.89
N THR A 145 15.61 0.91 -5.65
CA THR A 145 15.87 2.13 -4.87
C THR A 145 15.13 3.36 -5.41
N ASN A 146 15.19 3.58 -6.74
CA ASN A 146 14.58 4.77 -7.34
C ASN A 146 13.06 4.64 -7.48
N ASN A 147 12.56 3.48 -7.94
CA ASN A 147 11.14 3.31 -8.20
C ASN A 147 10.34 3.19 -6.89
N PHE A 148 10.87 2.51 -5.87
CA PHE A 148 10.16 2.29 -4.61
C PHE A 148 9.95 3.61 -3.86
N ALA A 149 11.00 4.42 -3.69
CA ALA A 149 10.88 5.74 -3.09
C ALA A 149 9.95 6.68 -3.89
N PHE A 150 9.92 6.55 -5.22
CA PHE A 150 8.97 7.29 -6.05
C PHE A 150 7.51 6.86 -5.83
N ILE A 151 7.25 5.56 -5.84
CA ILE A 151 5.92 4.99 -5.61
C ILE A 151 5.43 5.35 -4.21
N VAL A 152 6.25 5.13 -3.18
CA VAL A 152 5.91 5.36 -1.77
C VAL A 152 5.52 6.83 -1.54
N ARG A 153 6.29 7.79 -2.04
CA ARG A 153 5.98 9.23 -1.92
C ARG A 153 4.67 9.63 -2.57
N ARG A 154 4.24 8.95 -3.62
CA ARG A 154 2.99 9.28 -4.31
C ARG A 154 1.79 8.60 -3.66
N LEU A 155 1.92 7.32 -3.31
CA LEU A 155 0.89 6.60 -2.58
C LEU A 155 0.57 7.25 -1.23
N TYR A 156 1.56 7.80 -0.53
CA TYR A 156 1.34 8.53 0.72
C TYR A 156 0.42 9.76 0.58
N ARG A 157 0.37 10.37 -0.62
CA ARG A 157 -0.51 11.51 -0.88
C ARG A 157 -1.98 11.11 -0.85
N LEU A 158 -2.29 9.85 -1.15
CA LEU A 158 -3.65 9.31 -1.03
C LEU A 158 -4.07 9.35 0.44
N PHE A 159 -3.27 8.79 1.34
CA PHE A 159 -3.53 8.87 2.79
C PHE A 159 -3.66 10.30 3.26
N SER A 160 -2.74 11.19 2.86
CA SER A 160 -2.78 12.59 3.26
C SER A 160 -4.08 13.28 2.83
N HIS A 161 -4.48 13.08 1.57
CA HIS A 161 -5.73 13.64 1.06
C HIS A 161 -6.95 13.10 1.82
N THR A 162 -7.03 11.77 1.99
CA THR A 162 -8.13 11.13 2.72
C THR A 162 -8.19 11.62 4.17
N TYR A 163 -7.05 11.71 4.87
CA TYR A 163 -6.99 12.19 6.25
C TYR A 163 -7.56 13.61 6.40
N PHE A 164 -7.12 14.55 5.55
CA PHE A 164 -7.50 15.96 5.70
C PHE A 164 -8.87 16.33 5.11
N ASN A 165 -9.37 15.57 4.12
CA ASN A 165 -10.60 15.92 3.39
C ASN A 165 -11.75 14.91 3.61
N HIS A 166 -11.43 13.69 4.07
CA HIS A 166 -12.37 12.57 4.24
C HIS A 166 -12.08 11.81 5.55
N LYS A 167 -12.01 12.55 6.66
CA LYS A 167 -11.51 12.09 7.96
C LYS A 167 -12.23 10.83 8.50
N GLU A 168 -13.55 10.79 8.41
CA GLU A 168 -14.36 9.64 8.88
C GLU A 168 -13.99 8.35 8.13
N ILE A 169 -13.90 8.42 6.79
CA ILE A 169 -13.49 7.28 5.94
C ILE A 169 -12.07 6.84 6.27
N PHE A 170 -11.16 7.81 6.49
CA PHE A 170 -9.79 7.50 6.88
C PHE A 170 -9.76 6.75 8.22
N GLU A 171 -10.51 7.22 9.22
CA GLU A 171 -10.53 6.63 10.55
C GLU A 171 -11.13 5.22 10.52
N ASP A 172 -12.26 5.02 9.85
CA ASP A 172 -12.89 3.70 9.72
C ASP A 172 -11.94 2.70 9.02
N PHE A 173 -11.34 3.12 7.91
CA PHE A 173 -10.42 2.29 7.15
C PHE A 173 -9.15 1.97 7.94
N GLU A 174 -8.57 2.95 8.63
CA GLU A 174 -7.39 2.75 9.48
C GLU A 174 -7.72 1.91 10.71
N ASN A 175 -8.95 2.01 11.23
CA ASN A 175 -9.41 1.24 12.36
C ASN A 175 -9.47 -0.26 12.08
N GLU A 176 -9.83 -0.62 10.86
CA GLU A 176 -9.93 -2.00 10.40
C GLU A 176 -8.58 -2.53 9.88
N MET A 177 -7.89 -1.75 9.04
CA MET A 177 -6.79 -2.26 8.21
C MET A 177 -5.39 -1.90 8.73
N PHE A 178 -5.25 -0.90 9.60
CA PHE A 178 -3.97 -0.34 10.05
C PHE A 178 -3.02 0.04 8.88
N LEU A 179 -3.59 0.37 7.71
CA LEU A 179 -2.85 0.45 6.46
C LEU A 179 -1.89 1.65 6.43
N CYS A 180 -2.36 2.83 6.82
CA CYS A 180 -1.57 4.06 6.83
C CYS A 180 -0.44 3.96 7.86
N THR A 181 -0.71 3.40 9.04
CA THR A 181 0.30 3.15 10.06
C THR A 181 1.35 2.17 9.54
N ARG A 182 0.92 1.02 8.99
CA ARG A 182 1.83 0.02 8.42
C ARG A 182 2.66 0.58 7.28
N PHE A 183 2.05 1.33 6.38
CA PHE A 183 2.72 1.97 5.24
C PHE A 183 3.77 2.98 5.70
N THR A 184 3.45 3.79 6.70
CA THR A 184 4.36 4.83 7.22
C THR A 184 5.57 4.19 7.91
N GLU A 185 5.34 3.21 8.79
CA GLU A 185 6.44 2.46 9.43
C GLU A 185 7.31 1.73 8.41
N PHE A 186 6.70 1.10 7.39
CA PHE A 186 7.43 0.49 6.29
C PHE A 186 8.30 1.51 5.54
N ALA A 187 7.72 2.66 5.17
CA ALA A 187 8.42 3.70 4.42
C ALA A 187 9.61 4.28 5.20
N LEU A 188 9.47 4.46 6.51
CA LEU A 188 10.53 4.96 7.39
C LEU A 188 11.61 3.90 7.63
N LYS A 189 11.21 2.66 7.93
CA LYS A 189 12.12 1.53 8.20
C LYS A 189 13.08 1.28 7.05
N PHE A 190 12.61 1.41 5.82
CA PHE A 190 13.40 1.19 4.61
C PHE A 190 13.90 2.47 3.95
N GLU A 191 13.80 3.62 4.64
CA GLU A 191 14.27 4.93 4.17
C GLU A 191 13.72 5.34 2.79
N LEU A 192 12.54 4.84 2.43
CA LEU A 192 11.87 5.13 1.15
C LEU A 192 11.21 6.51 1.15
N MET A 193 11.04 7.11 2.33
CA MET A 193 10.54 8.46 2.50
C MET A 193 11.23 9.18 3.67
N SER A 194 11.54 10.46 3.49
CA SER A 194 12.04 11.29 4.59
C SER A 194 10.95 11.53 5.63
N PRO A 195 11.24 11.44 6.95
CA PRO A 195 10.30 11.76 8.01
C PRO A 195 9.67 13.16 7.88
N LYS A 196 10.38 14.11 7.27
CA LYS A 196 9.90 15.49 7.05
C LYS A 196 8.74 15.58 6.05
N LEU A 197 8.54 14.55 5.23
CA LEU A 197 7.45 14.48 4.26
C LEU A 197 6.18 13.83 4.85
N ILE A 198 6.26 13.29 6.07
CA ILE A 198 5.12 12.72 6.79
C ILE A 198 4.31 13.87 7.38
N THR A 199 3.12 14.06 6.83
CA THR A 199 2.17 15.13 7.17
C THR A 199 1.09 14.70 8.14
N ILE A 200 0.80 13.40 8.23
CA ILE A 200 -0.25 12.86 9.09
C ILE A 200 0.34 12.79 10.50
N PRO A 201 -0.34 13.39 11.51
CA PRO A 201 0.15 13.38 12.88
C PRO A 201 0.31 11.95 13.42
N LYS A 202 1.29 11.75 14.29
CA LYS A 202 1.56 10.42 14.87
C LYS A 202 0.39 9.91 15.70
N GLU A 203 -0.43 10.78 16.25
CA GLU A 203 -1.62 10.44 17.04
C GLU A 203 -2.72 9.82 16.18
N ALA A 204 -2.74 10.13 14.88
CA ALA A 204 -3.67 9.54 13.92
C ALA A 204 -3.17 8.21 13.35
N LEU A 205 -1.86 7.95 13.46
CA LEU A 205 -1.27 6.66 13.18
C LEU A 205 -1.36 5.85 14.48
N LYS A 206 -1.82 4.61 14.43
CA LYS A 206 -2.00 3.77 15.64
C LYS A 206 -0.65 3.21 16.12
N LEU A 207 0.31 4.11 16.31
CA LEU A 207 1.68 3.85 16.77
C LEU A 207 1.78 3.72 18.27
#